data_AF-A0A4R6UPZ1-F1
#
_entry.id   AF-A0A4R6UPZ1-F1
#
_cell.length_a   1.000
_cell.length_b   1.000
_cell.length_c   1.000
_cell.angle_alpha   90.00
_cell.angle_beta   90.00
_cell.angle_gamma   90.00
#
_symmetry.space_group_name_H-M   'P 1'
#
loop_
_entity.id
_entity.type
_entity.pdbx_description
1 polymer ?
#
loop_
_entity_poly.entity_id
_entity_poly.type
_entity_poly.pdbx_seq_one_letter_code
_entity_poly.pdbx_strand_id
1 'polypeptide(L)'
;MKFSRLLLFPLLLILSSQSYATIIETVHLEFESGAEWNGTITFNDGYEGMIATEGYLTGGVHSFNEYFSWTWWHGTSQPNPQDFNSDGYYTDWLMNLAYPDYTMYIGLSWDVLASVAAGSVQFVLLQDNYYSGNQAYDDLLTDYSVDVPAPAGVGLIALGLLALMRRRA
;
A
#
# COMPACT_ATOMS: atom_id res chain seq x y z
N MET A 1 60.00 -16.11 32.59
CA MET A 1 59.07 -16.61 31.56
C MET A 1 57.77 -15.81 31.68
N LYS A 2 57.45 -14.95 30.71
CA LYS A 2 56.23 -14.12 30.69
C LYS A 2 55.20 -14.81 29.79
N PHE A 3 54.05 -15.20 30.34
CA PHE A 3 52.95 -15.76 29.57
C PHE A 3 52.17 -14.63 28.89
N SER A 4 52.24 -14.59 27.55
CA SER A 4 51.48 -13.70 26.69
C SER A 4 49.99 -14.04 26.76
N ARG A 5 49.15 -13.08 27.14
CA ARG A 5 47.70 -13.17 27.01
C ARG A 5 47.33 -12.86 25.55
N LEU A 6 46.94 -13.87 24.79
CA LEU A 6 46.22 -13.66 23.52
C LEU A 6 44.84 -13.10 23.84
N LEU A 7 44.57 -11.86 23.41
CA LEU A 7 43.24 -11.29 23.33
C LEU A 7 42.61 -11.76 22.02
N LEU A 8 41.67 -12.70 22.12
CA LEU A 8 40.79 -13.09 21.02
C LEU A 8 39.63 -12.09 20.99
N PHE A 9 39.62 -11.18 20.02
CA PHE A 9 38.44 -10.35 19.70
C PHE A 9 37.50 -11.17 18.80
N PRO A 10 36.25 -11.46 19.19
CA PRO A 10 35.27 -11.95 18.22
C PRO A 10 34.76 -10.75 17.40
N LEU A 11 35.08 -10.75 16.11
CA LEU A 11 34.46 -9.89 15.11
C LEU A 11 33.01 -10.36 14.90
N LEU A 12 32.07 -9.73 15.61
CA LEU A 12 30.65 -9.97 15.44
C LEU A 12 30.20 -9.25 14.14
N LEU A 13 30.16 -9.98 13.02
CA LEU A 13 29.52 -9.49 11.80
C LEU A 13 28.00 -9.47 12.05
N ILE A 14 27.47 -8.29 12.39
CA ILE A 14 26.03 -8.07 12.43
C ILE A 14 25.56 -8.07 10.98
N LEU A 15 24.97 -9.18 10.54
CA LEU A 15 24.14 -9.21 9.35
C LEU A 15 22.94 -8.30 9.62
N SER A 16 23.00 -7.05 9.14
CA SER A 16 21.83 -6.19 9.08
C SER A 16 20.88 -6.79 8.05
N SER A 17 19.88 -7.56 8.51
CA SER A 17 18.75 -7.92 7.67
C SER A 17 18.08 -6.63 7.22
N GLN A 18 18.03 -6.41 5.91
CA GLN A 18 17.34 -5.28 5.31
C GLN A 18 15.86 -5.42 5.65
N SER A 19 15.38 -4.60 6.58
CA SER A 19 13.95 -4.50 6.89
C SER A 19 13.32 -3.66 5.79
N TYR A 20 12.57 -4.27 4.88
CA TYR A 20 11.72 -3.51 3.97
C TYR A 20 10.57 -2.94 4.80
N ALA A 21 10.43 -1.61 4.84
CA ALA A 21 9.29 -0.99 5.47
C ALA A 21 8.07 -1.22 4.57
N THR A 22 6.92 -1.59 5.16
CA THR A 22 5.66 -1.59 4.43
C THR A 22 4.98 -0.24 4.57
N ILE A 23 4.32 0.22 3.52
CA ILE A 23 3.56 1.46 3.49
C ILE A 23 2.08 1.06 3.51
N ILE A 24 1.31 1.58 4.46
CA ILE A 24 -0.13 1.31 4.55
C ILE A 24 -0.86 2.62 4.27
N GLU A 25 -1.68 2.60 3.24
CA GLU A 25 -2.49 3.73 2.80
C GLU A 25 -3.96 3.45 3.07
N THR A 26 -4.68 4.43 3.61
CA THR A 26 -6.14 4.38 3.68
C THR A 26 -6.68 5.07 2.44
N VAL A 27 -7.41 4.33 1.62
CA VAL A 27 -7.77 4.72 0.25
C VAL A 27 -9.29 4.68 0.09
N HIS A 28 -9.80 5.72 -0.54
CA HIS A 28 -11.17 5.83 -1.05
C HIS A 28 -11.12 5.90 -2.58
N LEU A 29 -11.94 5.09 -3.25
CA LEU A 29 -12.06 5.03 -4.70
C LEU A 29 -13.50 5.28 -5.11
N GLU A 30 -13.72 6.12 -6.13
CA GLU A 30 -15.04 6.46 -6.66
C GLU A 30 -15.18 5.97 -8.10
N PHE A 31 -16.26 5.26 -8.41
CA PHE A 31 -16.51 4.67 -9.73
C PHE A 31 -17.66 5.36 -10.48
N GLU A 32 -17.66 5.25 -11.82
CA GLU A 32 -18.67 5.88 -12.70
C GLU A 32 -20.11 5.46 -12.34
N SER A 33 -20.29 4.22 -11.89
CA SER A 33 -21.58 3.70 -11.46
C SER A 33 -22.11 4.34 -10.16
N GLY A 34 -21.31 5.17 -9.48
CA GLY A 34 -21.56 5.67 -8.13
C GLY A 34 -21.25 4.65 -7.04
N ALA A 35 -20.52 3.58 -7.37
CA ALA A 35 -19.95 2.69 -6.38
C ALA A 35 -18.73 3.34 -5.73
N GLU A 36 -18.46 2.97 -4.49
CA GLU A 36 -17.31 3.45 -3.73
C GLU A 36 -16.57 2.28 -3.10
N TRP A 37 -15.26 2.23 -3.25
CA TRP A 37 -14.43 1.31 -2.49
C TRP A 37 -13.70 2.06 -1.38
N ASN A 38 -13.78 1.52 -0.16
CA ASN A 38 -13.16 2.09 1.03
C ASN A 38 -12.34 1.03 1.74
N GLY A 39 -11.08 1.32 2.02
CA GLY A 39 -10.23 0.36 2.71
C GLY A 39 -8.80 0.80 2.89
N THR A 40 -7.94 -0.18 3.12
CA THR A 40 -6.49 0.00 3.17
C THR A 40 -5.82 -0.80 2.06
N ILE A 41 -4.70 -0.25 1.58
CA ILE A 41 -3.81 -0.91 0.63
C ILE A 41 -2.40 -0.85 1.22
N THR A 42 -1.76 -2.02 1.29
CA THR A 42 -0.38 -2.14 1.76
C THR A 42 0.55 -2.31 0.57
N PHE A 43 1.59 -1.50 0.52
CA PHE A 43 2.65 -1.55 -0.47
C PHE A 43 3.98 -1.98 0.15
N ASN A 44 4.85 -2.53 -0.70
CA ASN A 44 6.28 -2.60 -0.44
C ASN A 44 6.87 -1.18 -0.31
N ASP A 45 8.06 -1.10 0.29
CA ASP A 45 8.82 0.14 0.35
C ASP A 45 8.95 0.77 -1.05
N GLY A 46 8.87 2.10 -1.10
CA GLY A 46 8.92 2.85 -2.35
C GLY A 46 7.74 2.60 -3.32
N TYR A 47 6.63 2.00 -2.88
CA TYR A 47 5.46 1.69 -3.72
C TYR A 47 5.73 0.69 -4.87
N GLU A 48 6.76 -0.15 -4.74
CA GLU A 48 7.18 -1.08 -5.82
C GLU A 48 6.26 -2.28 -6.04
N GLY A 49 5.24 -2.48 -5.19
CA GLY A 49 4.27 -3.56 -5.36
C GLY A 49 3.20 -3.53 -4.29
N MET A 50 1.99 -3.93 -4.66
CA MET A 50 0.83 -4.01 -3.77
C MET A 50 0.74 -5.40 -3.15
N ILE A 51 0.85 -5.51 -1.83
CA ILE A 51 1.06 -6.79 -1.15
C ILE A 51 -0.12 -7.23 -0.28
N ALA A 52 -0.99 -6.31 0.10
CA ALA A 52 -2.21 -6.63 0.82
C ALA A 52 -3.27 -5.55 0.62
N THR A 53 -4.52 -5.91 0.85
CA THR A 53 -5.64 -4.97 0.89
C THR A 53 -6.69 -5.47 1.86
N GLU A 54 -7.46 -4.54 2.40
CA GLU A 54 -8.64 -4.82 3.20
C GLU A 54 -9.65 -3.69 3.01
N GLY A 55 -10.81 -3.98 2.40
CA GLY A 55 -11.81 -2.96 2.13
C GLY A 55 -13.10 -3.48 1.51
N TYR A 56 -14.09 -2.59 1.40
CA TYR A 56 -15.41 -2.90 0.85
C TYR A 56 -15.72 -2.03 -0.36
N LEU A 57 -16.23 -2.64 -1.43
CA LEU A 57 -16.94 -1.95 -2.50
C LEU A 57 -18.43 -1.92 -2.18
N THR A 58 -19.00 -0.74 -2.07
CA THR A 58 -20.42 -0.54 -1.75
C THR A 58 -21.12 0.43 -2.69
N GLY A 59 -22.44 0.30 -2.83
CA GLY A 59 -23.26 1.28 -3.53
C GLY A 59 -23.32 1.06 -5.04
N GLY A 60 -23.43 2.16 -5.79
CA GLY A 60 -23.60 2.16 -7.24
C GLY A 60 -24.91 1.58 -7.76
N VAL A 61 -25.10 1.67 -9.08
CA VAL A 61 -26.32 1.16 -9.75
C VAL A 61 -26.52 -0.36 -9.61
N HIS A 62 -25.45 -1.09 -9.28
CA HIS A 62 -25.45 -2.53 -9.07
C HIS A 62 -25.62 -2.95 -7.60
N SER A 63 -25.74 -1.99 -6.67
CA SER A 63 -25.93 -2.25 -5.23
C SER A 63 -24.85 -3.18 -4.64
N PHE A 64 -23.59 -2.89 -4.95
CA PHE A 64 -22.45 -3.65 -4.47
C PHE A 64 -22.39 -3.73 -2.94
N ASN A 65 -21.87 -4.86 -2.44
CA ASN A 65 -21.47 -5.04 -1.05
C ASN A 65 -20.42 -6.16 -0.98
N GLU A 66 -19.22 -5.87 -1.46
CA GLU A 66 -18.19 -6.86 -1.74
C GLU A 66 -16.92 -6.57 -0.95
N TYR A 67 -16.35 -7.59 -0.31
CA TYR A 67 -15.15 -7.46 0.50
C TYR A 67 -13.91 -7.95 -0.26
N PHE A 68 -12.86 -7.14 -0.22
CA PHE A 68 -11.57 -7.36 -0.86
C PHE A 68 -10.51 -7.53 0.21
N SER A 69 -9.72 -8.61 0.12
CA SER A 69 -8.84 -9.04 1.22
C SER A 69 -7.44 -9.49 0.79
N TRP A 70 -7.17 -9.50 -0.52
CA TRP A 70 -5.89 -9.90 -1.06
C TRP A 70 -5.65 -9.27 -2.43
N THR A 71 -4.39 -9.31 -2.87
CA THR A 71 -3.95 -8.76 -4.15
C THR A 71 -3.44 -9.87 -5.05
N TRP A 72 -3.71 -9.80 -6.34
CA TRP A 72 -3.52 -10.94 -7.24
C TRP A 72 -2.10 -11.49 -7.23
N TRP A 73 -1.12 -10.63 -7.46
CA TRP A 73 0.28 -11.03 -7.57
C TRP A 73 0.78 -11.66 -6.27
N HIS A 74 0.49 -11.02 -5.13
CA HIS A 74 0.88 -11.55 -3.82
C HIS A 74 0.15 -12.85 -3.47
N GLY A 75 -1.18 -12.89 -3.59
CA GLY A 75 -1.98 -14.06 -3.19
C GLY A 75 -1.78 -15.29 -4.07
N THR A 76 -1.31 -15.12 -5.31
CA THR A 76 -0.89 -16.23 -6.17
C THR A 76 0.59 -16.57 -6.06
N SER A 77 1.31 -15.98 -5.09
CA SER A 77 2.75 -16.19 -4.85
C SER A 77 3.62 -15.90 -6.08
N GLN A 78 3.17 -14.99 -6.93
CA GLN A 78 3.94 -14.55 -8.09
C GLN A 78 4.92 -13.45 -7.66
N PRO A 79 6.10 -13.34 -8.29
CA PRO A 79 6.99 -12.22 -8.06
C PRO A 79 6.23 -10.92 -8.35
N ASN A 80 6.05 -10.09 -7.34
CA ASN A 80 5.43 -8.78 -7.48
C ASN A 80 6.51 -7.74 -7.77
N PRO A 81 6.91 -7.62 -9.04
CA PRO A 81 7.07 -6.29 -9.59
C PRO A 81 6.61 -6.20 -11.05
N GLN A 82 6.00 -5.06 -11.40
CA GLN A 82 5.90 -4.57 -12.78
C GLN A 82 5.00 -5.38 -13.72
N ASP A 83 3.69 -5.49 -13.44
CA ASP A 83 2.76 -5.58 -14.58
C ASP A 83 2.67 -4.19 -15.20
N PHE A 84 3.66 -3.90 -16.06
CA PHE A 84 3.57 -2.84 -17.02
C PHE A 84 2.68 -3.36 -18.15
N ASN A 85 1.52 -2.76 -18.32
CA ASN A 85 0.75 -2.81 -19.58
C ASN A 85 1.49 -2.09 -20.75
N SER A 86 2.82 -1.94 -20.65
CA SER A 86 3.72 -1.19 -21.54
C SER A 86 3.52 0.33 -21.58
N ASP A 87 2.69 0.92 -20.72
CA ASP A 87 2.49 2.37 -20.63
C ASP A 87 3.40 3.09 -19.61
N GLY A 88 4.11 2.33 -18.78
CA GLY A 88 5.03 2.86 -17.78
C GLY A 88 4.47 2.94 -16.35
N TYR A 89 3.24 2.49 -16.11
CA TYR A 89 2.65 2.39 -14.77
C TYR A 89 2.71 0.98 -14.19
N TYR A 90 2.71 0.90 -12.87
CA TYR A 90 2.61 -0.37 -12.15
C TYR A 90 1.13 -0.69 -11.98
N THR A 91 0.78 -1.97 -12.12
CA THR A 91 -0.60 -2.42 -12.01
C THR A 91 -0.73 -3.69 -11.17
N ASP A 92 -1.84 -3.81 -10.44
CA ASP A 92 -2.25 -5.01 -9.70
C ASP A 92 -3.76 -4.94 -9.45
N TRP A 93 -4.34 -6.02 -8.95
CA TRP A 93 -5.77 -6.18 -8.72
C TRP A 93 -6.08 -6.42 -7.25
N LEU A 94 -7.04 -5.67 -6.72
CA LEU A 94 -7.72 -6.02 -5.47
C LEU A 94 -8.70 -7.15 -5.78
N MET A 95 -8.66 -8.23 -5.01
CA MET A 95 -9.44 -9.43 -5.28
C MET A 95 -10.47 -9.69 -4.17
N ASN A 96 -11.69 -10.07 -4.56
CA ASN A 96 -12.67 -10.62 -3.62
C ASN A 96 -12.49 -12.14 -3.45
N LEU A 97 -13.07 -12.68 -2.37
CA LEU A 97 -12.99 -14.11 -2.00
C LEU A 97 -11.54 -14.62 -1.97
N ALA A 98 -11.26 -15.90 -2.22
CA ALA A 98 -9.92 -16.45 -2.25
C ALA A 98 -9.66 -17.15 -3.59
N TYR A 99 -8.40 -17.27 -4.01
CA TYR A 99 -8.05 -18.05 -5.19
C TYR A 99 -8.43 -19.55 -5.02
N PRO A 100 -9.06 -20.20 -6.01
CA PRO A 100 -9.41 -19.73 -7.36
C PRO A 100 -10.85 -19.21 -7.51
N ASP A 101 -11.58 -19.02 -6.41
CA ASP A 101 -13.03 -18.80 -6.38
C ASP A 101 -13.44 -17.32 -6.38
N TYR A 102 -12.52 -16.41 -6.69
CA TYR A 102 -12.83 -14.98 -6.83
C TYR A 102 -13.87 -14.75 -7.94
N THR A 103 -14.70 -13.72 -7.75
CA THR A 103 -15.79 -13.37 -8.68
C THR A 103 -15.70 -11.93 -9.16
N MET A 104 -14.94 -11.08 -8.47
CA MET A 104 -14.74 -9.67 -8.78
C MET A 104 -13.30 -9.26 -8.49
N TYR A 105 -12.87 -8.23 -9.22
CA TYR A 105 -11.63 -7.54 -8.94
C TYR A 105 -11.75 -6.04 -9.22
N ILE A 106 -10.87 -5.26 -8.61
CA ILE A 106 -10.64 -3.84 -8.91
C ILE A 106 -9.20 -3.73 -9.43
N GLY A 107 -9.04 -3.31 -10.68
CA GLY A 107 -7.74 -2.98 -11.26
C GLY A 107 -7.29 -1.59 -10.87
N LEU A 108 -6.04 -1.48 -10.43
CA LEU A 108 -5.42 -0.22 -10.06
C LEU A 108 -4.08 -0.06 -10.77
N SER A 109 -3.83 1.14 -11.27
CA SER A 109 -2.57 1.57 -11.85
C SER A 109 -2.00 2.73 -11.08
N TRP A 110 -0.69 2.76 -10.83
CA TRP A 110 -0.06 3.87 -10.12
C TRP A 110 1.33 4.22 -10.69
N ASP A 111 1.71 5.48 -10.50
CA ASP A 111 3.05 5.98 -10.81
C ASP A 111 3.93 5.86 -9.56
N VAL A 112 4.89 4.94 -9.60
CA VAL A 112 5.82 4.68 -8.50
C VAL A 112 6.68 5.90 -8.17
N LEU A 113 7.21 6.59 -9.18
CA LEU A 113 8.11 7.72 -8.97
C LEU A 113 7.35 8.92 -8.38
N ALA A 114 6.14 9.18 -8.88
CA ALA A 114 5.26 10.19 -8.32
C ALA A 114 4.84 9.85 -6.89
N SER A 115 4.56 8.57 -6.60
CA SER A 115 4.18 8.09 -5.27
C SER A 115 5.29 8.29 -4.25
N VAL A 116 6.53 7.94 -4.61
CA VAL A 116 7.71 8.18 -3.77
C VAL A 116 7.92 9.68 -3.52
N ALA A 117 7.79 10.50 -4.56
CA ALA A 117 7.98 11.96 -4.44
C ALA A 117 6.90 12.63 -3.57
N ALA A 118 5.65 12.18 -3.67
CA ALA A 118 4.54 12.68 -2.87
C ALA A 118 4.56 12.13 -1.43
N GLY A 119 5.18 10.98 -1.21
CA GLY A 119 5.08 10.23 0.04
C GLY A 119 3.71 9.58 0.24
N SER A 120 2.88 9.52 -0.81
CA SER A 120 1.58 8.86 -0.82
C SER A 120 1.28 8.28 -2.21
N VAL A 121 0.55 7.16 -2.30
CA VAL A 121 0.24 6.52 -3.60
C VAL A 121 -0.44 7.47 -4.58
N GLN A 122 0.04 7.49 -5.82
CA GLN A 122 -0.50 8.30 -6.92
C GLN A 122 -1.12 7.36 -7.96
N PHE A 123 -2.42 7.08 -7.82
CA PHE A 123 -3.15 6.29 -8.82
C PHE A 123 -3.31 7.07 -10.12
N VAL A 124 -3.31 6.32 -11.21
CA VAL A 124 -3.55 6.84 -12.56
C VAL A 124 -4.94 6.40 -12.99
N LEU A 125 -5.76 7.37 -13.39
CA LEU A 125 -7.11 7.11 -13.90
C LEU A 125 -7.03 6.81 -15.39
N LEU A 126 -6.92 5.53 -15.75
CA LEU A 126 -6.97 5.06 -17.13
C LEU A 126 -8.43 4.89 -17.58
N GLN A 127 -8.72 5.12 -18.86
CA GLN A 127 -10.01 4.73 -19.47
C GLN A 127 -10.00 3.23 -19.80
N ASP A 128 -9.73 2.41 -18.79
CA ASP A 128 -9.56 0.97 -18.90
C ASP A 128 -10.04 0.32 -17.59
N ASN A 129 -11.11 -0.47 -17.66
CA ASN A 129 -11.68 -1.14 -16.49
C ASN A 129 -10.83 -2.30 -15.97
N TYR A 130 -9.88 -2.78 -16.78
CA TYR A 130 -8.95 -3.85 -16.38
C TYR A 130 -7.85 -3.31 -15.46
N TYR A 131 -7.41 -2.07 -15.68
CA TYR A 131 -6.28 -1.46 -14.98
C TYR A 131 -6.67 -0.24 -14.12
N SER A 132 -7.89 0.27 -14.25
CA SER A 132 -8.43 1.42 -13.51
C SER A 132 -9.96 1.32 -13.43
N GLY A 133 -10.45 0.26 -12.81
CA GLY A 133 -11.89 0.04 -12.68
C GLY A 133 -12.23 -1.29 -12.02
N ASN A 134 -13.53 -1.56 -11.86
CA ASN A 134 -14.02 -2.88 -11.49
C ASN A 134 -14.52 -3.61 -12.74
N GLN A 135 -14.07 -4.85 -12.93
CA GLN A 135 -14.37 -5.56 -14.19
C GLN A 135 -15.74 -6.23 -14.20
N ALA A 136 -16.32 -6.52 -13.03
CA ALA A 136 -17.57 -7.27 -12.98
C ALA A 136 -18.71 -6.58 -13.76
N TYR A 137 -18.60 -5.27 -14.03
CA TYR A 137 -19.62 -4.47 -14.70
C TYR A 137 -19.07 -3.36 -15.63
N ASP A 138 -17.82 -3.49 -16.11
CA ASP A 138 -17.17 -2.49 -16.97
C ASP A 138 -17.19 -1.06 -16.38
N ASP A 139 -16.97 -0.94 -15.07
CA ASP A 139 -17.16 0.31 -14.33
C ASP A 139 -15.81 0.97 -14.03
N LEU A 140 -15.61 2.18 -14.56
CA LEU A 140 -14.35 2.89 -14.52
C LEU A 140 -14.13 3.61 -13.19
N LEU A 141 -12.88 3.65 -12.75
CA LEU A 141 -12.45 4.51 -11.65
C LEU A 141 -12.47 5.97 -12.14
N THR A 142 -13.18 6.83 -11.42
CA THR A 142 -13.39 8.24 -11.76
C THR A 142 -12.68 9.21 -10.84
N ASP A 143 -12.49 8.83 -9.58
CA ASP A 143 -11.73 9.62 -8.61
C ASP A 143 -11.14 8.72 -7.51
N TYR A 144 -10.20 9.28 -6.74
CA TYR A 144 -9.68 8.66 -5.53
C TYR A 144 -9.19 9.68 -4.51
N SER A 145 -9.16 9.28 -3.25
CA SER A 145 -8.43 10.01 -2.22
C SER A 145 -7.65 9.06 -1.31
N VAL A 146 -6.55 9.59 -0.75
CA VAL A 146 -5.70 8.87 0.19
C VAL A 146 -5.64 9.67 1.48
N ASP A 147 -6.08 9.06 2.57
CA ASP A 147 -5.99 9.65 3.89
C ASP A 147 -4.54 9.60 4.34
N VAL A 148 -3.85 10.74 4.25
CA VAL A 148 -2.48 10.87 4.76
C VAL A 148 -2.55 10.93 6.28
N PRO A 149 -2.06 9.93 7.04
CA PRO A 149 -2.02 10.02 8.49
C PRO A 149 -1.16 11.23 8.87
N ALA A 150 -1.67 12.09 9.74
CA ALA A 150 -0.91 13.25 10.19
C ALA A 150 0.49 12.80 10.67
N PRO A 151 1.60 13.41 10.19
CA PRO A 151 2.92 12.92 10.50
C PRO A 151 3.11 12.84 12.02
N ALA A 152 3.50 11.67 12.50
CA ALA A 152 3.69 11.37 13.93
C ALA A 152 4.62 12.36 14.65
N GLY A 153 5.44 13.11 13.90
CA GLY A 153 6.26 14.22 14.39
C GLY A 153 5.47 15.34 15.09
N VAL A 154 4.22 15.61 14.71
CA VAL A 154 3.39 16.64 15.38
C VAL A 154 3.04 16.21 16.81
N GLY A 155 2.80 14.92 17.03
CA GLY A 155 2.56 14.35 18.36
C GLY A 155 3.78 14.44 19.28
N LEU A 156 4.98 14.18 18.75
CA LEU A 156 6.24 14.29 19.50
C LEU A 156 6.61 15.74 19.86
N ILE A 157 6.34 16.71 18.97
CA ILE A 157 6.54 18.14 19.26
C ILE A 157 5.56 18.60 20.36
N ALA A 158 4.29 18.18 20.29
CA ALA A 158 3.29 18.52 21.30
C ALA A 158 3.65 17.93 22.68
N LEU A 159 4.06 16.66 22.75
CA LEU A 159 4.51 16.02 24.00
C LEU A 159 5.83 16.63 24.52
N GLY A 160 6.76 16.97 23.61
CA GLY A 160 8.01 17.63 23.96
C GLY A 160 7.79 19.02 24.57
N LEU A 161 6.85 19.81 24.04
CA LEU A 161 6.46 21.12 24.58
C LEU A 161 5.77 20.99 25.94
N LEU A 162 4.85 20.03 26.12
CA LEU A 162 4.21 19.76 27.42
C LEU A 162 5.22 19.32 28.49
N ALA A 163 6.21 18.50 28.12
CA ALA A 163 7.28 18.10 29.02
C ALA A 163 8.19 19.27 29.42
N LEU A 164 8.43 20.22 28.50
CA LEU A 164 9.21 21.44 28.78
C LEU A 164 8.45 22.42 29.69
N MET A 165 7.14 22.54 29.53
CA MET A 165 6.30 23.40 30.38
C MET A 165 6.16 22.87 31.82
N ARG A 166 6.12 21.54 32.02
CA ARG A 166 6.11 20.94 33.38
C ARG A 166 7.43 21.08 34.14
N ARG A 167 8.54 21.38 33.47
CA ARG A 167 9.87 21.51 34.11
C ARG A 167 10.12 22.92 34.68
N ARG A 168 9.18 23.86 34.54
CA ARG A 168 9.27 25.25 35.03
C ARG A 168 8.20 25.62 36.08
N ALA A 169 7.44 24.65 36.60
CA ALA A 169 6.54 24.85 37.74
C ALA A 169 7.18 24.33 39.03
#